data_AF-A0A4Q1VQ05-F1
#
_entry.id   AF-A0A4Q1VQ05-F1
#
_cell.length_a   1.000
_cell.length_b   1.000
_cell.length_c   1.000
_cell.angle_alpha   90.00
_cell.angle_beta   90.00
_cell.angle_gamma   90.00
#
_symmetry.space_group_name_H-M   'P 1'
#
loop_
_entity.id
_entity.type
_entity.pdbx_description
1 polymer ?
#
loop_
_entity_poly.entity_id
_entity_poly.type
_entity_poly.pdbx_seq_one_letter_code
_entity_poly.pdbx_strand_id
1 'polypeptide(L)'
;MRASLTSEAVHHSIAEFNALGREAFLRTHGFGTAKDYMLLVDGKEYDSKAIVAVAHKYLAGDGRPLRHDELSGGVADAVRKLSDLNFQVVRHSDRVDWTWDEHVLALELYFLNPASPPGKASAEVLALSQLLQHFGDRRGIERGETYVTPTAST
;
A
#
# COMPACT_ATOMS: atom_id res chain seq x y z
N MET A 1 -16.87 -7.62 -23.76
CA MET A 1 -15.67 -6.76 -23.63
C MET A 1 -16.03 -5.69 -22.59
N ARG A 2 -15.51 -5.76 -21.36
CA ARG A 2 -15.78 -4.72 -20.34
C ARG A 2 -14.98 -3.46 -20.71
N ALA A 3 -15.57 -2.28 -20.51
CA ALA A 3 -14.94 -1.01 -20.85
C ALA A 3 -13.61 -0.81 -20.12
N SER A 4 -12.63 -0.22 -20.82
CA SER A 4 -11.33 0.15 -20.26
C SER A 4 -11.47 1.27 -19.22
N LEU A 5 -10.64 1.24 -18.18
CA LEU A 5 -10.59 2.28 -17.16
C LEU A 5 -10.19 3.63 -17.79
N THR A 6 -10.81 4.73 -17.36
CA THR A 6 -10.49 6.09 -17.80
C THR A 6 -10.07 6.97 -16.63
N SER A 7 -9.28 8.01 -16.91
CA SER A 7 -8.85 8.97 -15.88
C SER A 7 -10.03 9.71 -15.24
N GLU A 8 -11.04 10.09 -16.03
CA GLU A 8 -12.27 10.72 -15.54
C GLU A 8 -13.01 9.84 -14.53
N ALA A 9 -13.15 8.55 -14.82
CA ALA A 9 -13.79 7.59 -13.91
C ALA A 9 -13.02 7.44 -12.58
N VAL A 10 -11.69 7.49 -12.62
CA VAL A 10 -10.84 7.50 -11.41
C VAL A 10 -11.08 8.77 -10.59
N HIS A 11 -11.15 9.95 -11.22
CA HIS A 11 -11.45 11.19 -10.52
C HIS A 11 -12.84 11.21 -9.88
N HIS A 12 -13.85 10.64 -10.54
CA HIS A 12 -15.18 10.48 -9.93
C HIS A 12 -15.17 9.57 -8.70
N SER A 13 -14.43 8.46 -8.77
CA SER A 13 -14.22 7.56 -7.63
C SER A 13 -13.53 8.26 -6.45
N ILE A 14 -12.51 9.09 -6.74
CA ILE A 14 -11.83 9.93 -5.74
C ILE A 14 -12.78 10.97 -5.13
N ALA A 15 -13.63 11.60 -5.95
CA ALA A 15 -14.61 12.55 -5.45
C ALA A 15 -15.62 11.90 -4.50
N GLU A 16 -16.10 10.69 -4.84
CA GLU A 16 -16.98 9.91 -3.95
C GLU A 16 -16.26 9.52 -2.65
N PHE A 17 -15.00 9.09 -2.74
CA PHE A 17 -14.16 8.81 -1.57
C PHE A 17 -14.02 10.04 -0.65
N ASN A 18 -13.75 11.21 -1.22
CA ASN A 18 -13.60 12.45 -0.47
C ASN A 18 -14.92 12.91 0.18
N ALA A 19 -16.06 12.66 -0.46
CA ALA A 19 -17.37 13.00 0.08
C ALA A 19 -17.81 12.07 1.22
N LEU A 20 -17.53 10.76 1.11
CA LEU A 20 -17.92 9.77 2.12
C LEU A 20 -16.90 9.66 3.27
N GLY A 21 -15.62 9.93 2.99
CA GLY A 21 -14.52 9.58 3.86
C GLY A 21 -14.11 8.10 3.73
N ARG A 22 -12.86 7.80 4.09
CA ARG A 22 -12.22 6.49 3.86
C ARG A 22 -13.03 5.31 4.40
N GLU A 23 -13.35 5.31 5.70
CA GLU A 23 -14.03 4.16 6.33
C GLU A 23 -15.41 3.89 5.73
N ALA A 24 -16.21 4.94 5.51
CA ALA A 24 -17.54 4.81 4.95
C ALA A 24 -17.49 4.36 3.49
N PHE A 25 -16.57 4.90 2.69
CA PHE A 25 -16.36 4.48 1.30
C PHE A 25 -16.00 2.99 1.23
N LEU A 26 -15.02 2.55 2.02
CA LEU A 26 -14.57 1.16 2.05
C LEU A 26 -15.68 0.20 2.46
N ARG A 27 -16.43 0.53 3.52
CA ARG A 27 -17.57 -0.27 3.98
C ARG A 27 -18.69 -0.33 2.94
N THR A 28 -19.00 0.79 2.30
CA THR A 28 -20.08 0.89 1.29
C THR A 28 -19.80 -0.01 0.08
N HIS A 29 -18.53 -0.08 -0.33
CA HIS A 29 -18.13 -0.84 -1.52
C HIS A 29 -17.57 -2.24 -1.21
N GLY A 30 -17.51 -2.63 0.07
CA GLY A 30 -17.05 -3.95 0.50
C GLY A 30 -15.54 -4.18 0.36
N PHE A 31 -14.75 -3.12 0.56
CA PHE A 31 -13.29 -3.17 0.55
C PHE A 31 -12.72 -3.00 1.96
N GLY A 32 -11.54 -3.58 2.20
CA GLY A 32 -10.70 -3.23 3.35
C GLY A 32 -9.61 -2.23 2.95
N THR A 33 -8.96 -1.65 3.95
CA THR A 33 -7.82 -0.75 3.74
C THR A 33 -6.70 -1.43 2.96
N ALA A 34 -6.10 -0.72 2.02
CA ALA A 34 -4.97 -1.18 1.23
C ALA A 34 -3.74 -1.35 2.14
N LYS A 35 -3.05 -2.48 1.98
CA LYS A 35 -1.85 -2.82 2.77
C LYS A 35 -0.54 -2.48 2.05
N ASP A 36 -0.55 -2.64 0.71
CA ASP A 36 0.68 -2.62 -0.07
C ASP A 36 0.82 -1.41 -1.00
N TYR A 37 -0.26 -0.95 -1.62
CA TYR A 37 -0.20 0.09 -2.66
C TYR A 37 -1.29 1.14 -2.48
N MET A 38 -0.87 2.41 -2.49
CA MET A 38 -1.74 3.59 -2.40
C MET A 38 -1.68 4.38 -3.70
N LEU A 39 -2.82 4.91 -4.12
CA LEU A 39 -2.89 5.91 -5.19
C LEU A 39 -2.63 7.29 -4.58
N LEU A 40 -1.72 8.07 -5.16
CA LEU A 40 -1.41 9.43 -4.74
C LEU A 40 -1.98 10.44 -5.75
N VAL A 41 -2.86 11.33 -5.27
CA VAL A 41 -3.42 12.44 -6.06
C VAL A 41 -3.43 13.69 -5.20
N ASP A 42 -2.80 14.76 -5.68
CA ASP A 42 -2.66 16.06 -5.00
C ASP A 42 -2.14 15.93 -3.56
N GLY A 43 -1.16 15.04 -3.35
CA GLY A 43 -0.57 14.78 -2.03
C GLY A 43 -1.44 13.97 -1.06
N LYS A 44 -2.65 13.54 -1.49
CA LYS A 44 -3.54 12.67 -0.70
C LYS A 44 -3.48 11.23 -1.18
N GLU A 45 -3.62 10.31 -0.24
CA GLU A 45 -3.56 8.88 -0.48
C GLU A 45 -4.93 8.22 -0.50
N TYR A 46 -5.09 7.27 -1.42
CA TYR A 46 -6.32 6.53 -1.62
C TYR A 46 -6.03 5.04 -1.79
N ASP A 47 -6.96 4.20 -1.33
CA ASP A 47 -6.86 2.75 -1.42
C ASP A 47 -6.96 2.30 -2.89
N SER A 48 -5.80 2.02 -3.51
CA SER A 48 -5.65 1.85 -4.97
C SER A 48 -6.66 0.85 -5.57
N LYS A 49 -6.85 -0.30 -4.92
CA LYS A 49 -7.79 -1.34 -5.36
C LYS A 49 -9.24 -0.87 -5.28
N ALA A 50 -9.62 -0.18 -4.20
CA ALA A 50 -10.99 0.28 -3.99
C ALA A 50 -11.34 1.40 -4.99
N ILE A 51 -10.41 2.34 -5.23
CA ILE A 51 -10.60 3.41 -6.21
C ILE A 51 -10.83 2.85 -7.61
N VAL A 52 -9.99 1.93 -8.08
CA VAL A 52 -10.15 1.31 -9.41
C VAL A 52 -11.47 0.56 -9.50
N ALA A 53 -11.82 -0.21 -8.47
CA ALA A 53 -13.05 -0.99 -8.47
C ALA A 53 -14.30 -0.10 -8.56
N VAL A 54 -14.34 1.01 -7.81
CA VAL A 54 -15.45 1.95 -7.83
C VAL A 54 -15.44 2.79 -9.10
N ALA A 55 -14.27 3.11 -9.66
CA ALA A 55 -14.16 3.83 -10.94
C ALA A 55 -14.91 3.12 -12.07
N HIS A 56 -14.97 1.79 -12.07
CA HIS A 56 -15.75 1.03 -13.06
C HIS A 56 -17.26 1.37 -13.09
N LYS A 57 -17.82 1.93 -12.00
CA LYS A 57 -19.20 2.47 -11.94
C LYS A 57 -19.41 3.66 -12.88
N TYR A 58 -18.35 4.43 -13.15
CA TYR A 58 -18.41 5.68 -13.92
C TYR A 58 -17.99 5.51 -15.39
N LEU A 59 -17.72 4.28 -15.82
CA LEU A 59 -17.45 4.02 -17.23
C LEU A 59 -18.75 4.04 -18.03
N ALA A 60 -18.70 4.54 -19.26
CA ALA A 60 -19.86 4.54 -20.16
C ALA A 60 -20.39 3.11 -20.38
N GLY A 61 -21.64 2.87 -19.99
CA GLY A 61 -22.32 1.56 -19.99
C GLY A 61 -23.05 1.31 -18.66
N ASP A 62 -23.72 0.17 -18.49
CA ASP A 62 -24.35 -0.27 -17.23
C ASP A 62 -23.31 -0.58 -16.12
N GLY A 63 -22.39 0.35 -15.90
CA GLY A 63 -21.26 0.24 -15.01
C GLY A 63 -21.74 0.13 -13.57
N ARG A 64 -21.29 -0.92 -12.91
CA ARG A 64 -21.34 -1.04 -11.45
C ARG A 64 -19.92 -1.12 -10.91
N PRO A 65 -19.70 -0.79 -9.62
CA PRO A 65 -18.43 -1.10 -8.97
C PRO A 65 -18.08 -2.58 -9.18
N LEU A 66 -16.80 -2.83 -9.45
CA LEU A 66 -16.30 -4.20 -9.43
C LEU A 66 -16.28 -4.70 -7.98
N ARG A 67 -16.68 -5.95 -7.77
CA ARG A 67 -16.47 -6.59 -6.47
C ARG A 67 -15.00 -6.96 -6.31
N HIS A 68 -14.57 -7.17 -5.07
CA HIS A 68 -13.17 -7.46 -4.74
C HIS A 68 -12.57 -8.67 -5.49
N ASP A 69 -13.41 -9.62 -5.89
CA ASP A 69 -13.15 -10.88 -6.61
C ASP A 69 -13.22 -10.73 -8.13
N GLU A 70 -13.73 -9.61 -8.64
CA GLU A 70 -13.86 -9.35 -10.07
C GLU A 70 -12.67 -8.59 -10.68
N LEU A 71 -11.75 -8.08 -9.85
CA LEU A 71 -10.44 -7.65 -10.35
C LEU A 71 -9.58 -8.90 -10.59
N SER A 72 -9.47 -9.29 -11.85
CA SER A 72 -8.77 -10.52 -12.30
C SER A 72 -7.32 -10.64 -11.84
N GLY A 73 -6.67 -9.53 -11.46
CA GLY A 73 -5.32 -9.52 -10.89
C GLY A 73 -5.20 -8.79 -9.56
N GLY A 74 -6.32 -8.59 -8.84
CA GLY A 74 -6.32 -7.95 -7.53
C GLY A 74 -5.62 -6.60 -7.49
N VAL A 75 -4.66 -6.42 -6.58
CA VAL A 75 -3.93 -5.16 -6.42
C VAL A 75 -2.99 -4.88 -7.59
N ALA A 76 -2.31 -5.90 -8.13
CA ALA A 76 -1.36 -5.72 -9.24
C ALA A 76 -2.05 -5.21 -10.52
N ASP A 77 -3.26 -5.70 -10.79
CA ASP A 77 -4.06 -5.20 -11.92
C ASP A 77 -4.53 -3.75 -11.70
N ALA A 78 -4.90 -3.38 -10.47
CA ALA A 78 -5.24 -1.99 -10.13
C ALA A 78 -4.03 -1.06 -10.32
N VAL A 79 -2.85 -1.45 -9.81
CA VAL A 79 -1.60 -0.69 -9.98
C VAL A 79 -1.31 -0.47 -11.46
N ARG A 80 -1.30 -1.54 -12.25
CA ARG A 80 -1.03 -1.47 -13.70
C ARG A 80 -1.99 -0.51 -14.40
N LYS A 81 -3.30 -0.65 -14.17
CA LYS A 81 -4.32 0.22 -14.79
C LYS A 81 -4.16 1.69 -14.41
N LEU A 82 -3.77 1.99 -13.18
CA LEU A 82 -3.51 3.36 -12.72
C LEU A 82 -2.23 3.91 -13.35
N SER A 83 -1.16 3.11 -13.40
CA SER A 83 0.10 3.47 -14.07
C SER A 83 -0.10 3.72 -15.57
N ASP A 84 -0.90 2.89 -16.26
CA ASP A 84 -1.24 3.07 -17.68
C ASP A 84 -1.96 4.42 -17.95
N LEU A 85 -2.62 4.97 -16.92
CA LEU A 85 -3.28 6.27 -16.94
C LEU A 85 -2.41 7.42 -16.39
N ASN A 86 -1.13 7.17 -16.14
CA ASN A 86 -0.15 8.10 -15.56
C ASN A 86 -0.47 8.59 -14.14
N PHE A 87 -1.25 7.81 -13.36
CA PHE A 87 -1.39 8.09 -11.94
C PHE A 87 -0.18 7.59 -11.15
N GLN A 88 0.20 8.34 -10.12
CA GLN A 88 1.25 7.94 -9.20
C GLN A 88 0.70 6.90 -8.21
N VAL A 89 1.32 5.72 -8.20
CA VAL A 89 1.01 4.67 -7.22
C VAL A 89 2.26 4.42 -6.40
N VAL A 90 2.14 4.50 -5.08
CA VAL A 90 3.25 4.33 -4.13
C VAL A 90 3.04 3.07 -3.31
N ARG A 91 4.14 2.39 -2.98
CA ARG A 91 4.08 1.25 -2.06
C ARG A 91 4.04 1.78 -0.63
N HIS A 92 3.18 1.20 0.21
CA HIS A 92 3.10 1.57 1.62
C HIS A 92 4.44 1.32 2.34
N SER A 93 5.17 0.26 1.98
CA SER A 93 6.50 -0.04 2.53
C SER A 93 7.58 0.97 2.17
N ASP A 94 7.43 1.70 1.07
CA ASP A 94 8.43 2.68 0.61
C ASP A 94 8.40 3.96 1.47
N ARG A 95 7.41 4.08 2.36
CA ARG A 95 7.24 5.20 3.29
C ARG A 95 7.58 4.85 4.74
N VAL A 96 8.21 3.70 5.00
CA VAL A 96 8.77 3.47 6.34
C VAL A 96 9.96 4.42 6.49
N ASP A 97 9.77 5.47 7.28
CA ASP A 97 10.85 6.36 7.73
C ASP A 97 11.78 5.57 8.67
N TRP A 98 12.65 4.77 8.06
CA TRP A 98 13.80 4.22 8.74
C TRP A 98 14.74 5.39 9.05
N THR A 99 15.01 5.59 10.33
CA THR A 99 16.12 6.45 10.71
C THR A 99 17.44 5.77 10.33
N TRP A 100 18.51 6.57 10.20
CA TRP A 100 19.84 6.04 9.85
C TRP A 100 20.32 4.98 10.86
N ASP A 101 20.02 5.18 12.14
CA ASP A 101 20.35 4.24 13.23
C ASP A 101 19.71 2.86 13.00
N GLU A 102 18.48 2.84 12.50
CA GLU A 102 17.73 1.61 12.27
C GLU A 102 18.23 0.86 11.03
N HIS A 103 18.65 1.60 10.00
CA HIS A 103 19.37 1.04 8.86
C HIS A 103 20.69 0.41 9.28
N VAL A 104 21.47 1.08 10.14
CA VAL A 104 22.73 0.54 10.66
C VAL A 104 22.50 -0.75 11.43
N LEU A 105 21.48 -0.82 12.29
CA LEU A 105 21.15 -2.02 13.05
C LEU A 105 20.71 -3.19 12.15
N ALA A 106 19.95 -2.92 11.08
CA ALA A 106 19.57 -3.95 10.12
C ALA A 106 20.77 -4.45 9.30
N LEU A 107 21.69 -3.55 8.92
CA LEU A 107 22.92 -3.90 8.22
C LEU A 107 23.87 -4.70 9.12
N GLU A 108 24.01 -4.35 10.40
CA GLU A 108 24.84 -5.08 11.37
C GLU A 108 24.42 -6.55 11.45
N LEU A 109 23.12 -6.84 11.50
CA LEU A 109 22.62 -8.21 11.52
C LEU A 109 23.01 -9.00 10.26
N TYR A 110 23.03 -8.34 9.10
CA TYR A 110 23.43 -8.95 7.82
C TYR A 110 24.95 -9.14 7.72
N PHE A 111 25.74 -8.19 8.24
CA PHE A 111 27.21 -8.28 8.28
C PHE A 111 27.72 -9.31 9.30
N LEU A 112 26.99 -9.56 10.37
CA LEU A 112 27.32 -10.62 11.34
C LEU A 112 27.02 -12.03 10.81
N ASN A 113 26.16 -12.15 9.80
CA ASN A 113 25.73 -13.43 9.23
C ASN A 113 25.89 -13.49 7.69
N PRO A 114 27.08 -13.23 7.14
CA PRO A 114 27.26 -13.00 5.70
C PRO A 114 27.04 -14.26 4.85
N ALA A 115 27.24 -15.45 5.42
CA ALA A 115 27.07 -16.73 4.72
C ALA A 115 25.65 -17.31 4.87
N SER A 116 24.88 -16.87 5.87
CA SER A 116 23.54 -17.38 6.15
C SER A 116 22.72 -16.32 6.87
N PRO A 117 22.09 -15.40 6.14
CA PRO A 117 21.24 -14.39 6.73
C PRO A 117 20.14 -15.05 7.57
N PRO A 118 19.89 -14.58 8.80
CA PRO A 118 18.91 -15.19 9.69
C PRO A 118 17.50 -15.03 9.12
N GLY A 119 16.70 -16.09 9.21
CA GLY A 119 15.34 -16.10 8.68
C GLY A 119 14.39 -15.17 9.44
N LYS A 120 13.24 -14.82 8.84
CA LYS A 120 12.26 -13.88 9.42
C LYS A 120 11.73 -14.25 10.81
N ALA A 121 11.79 -15.52 11.21
CA ALA A 121 11.33 -16.00 12.51
C ALA A 121 12.48 -16.35 13.47
N SER A 122 13.72 -16.01 13.10
CA SER A 122 14.89 -16.23 13.94
C SER A 122 14.86 -15.34 15.19
N ALA A 123 15.53 -15.80 16.26
CA ALA A 123 15.59 -15.06 17.51
C ALA A 123 16.28 -13.69 17.32
N GLU A 124 17.27 -13.64 16.44
CA GLU A 124 18.06 -12.45 16.11
C GLU A 124 17.21 -11.40 15.38
N VAL A 125 16.42 -11.82 14.40
CA VAL A 125 15.52 -10.91 13.67
C VAL A 125 14.37 -10.43 14.58
N LEU A 126 13.87 -11.29 15.47
CA LEU A 126 12.85 -10.90 16.45
C LEU A 126 13.39 -9.91 17.49
N ALA A 127 14.62 -10.11 17.98
CA ALA A 127 15.27 -9.20 18.91
C ALA A 127 15.54 -7.83 18.27
N LEU A 128 16.02 -7.81 17.03
CA LEU A 128 16.17 -6.57 16.26
C LEU A 128 14.83 -5.87 16.06
N SER A 129 13.79 -6.60 15.67
CA SER A 129 12.43 -6.05 15.49
C SER A 129 11.92 -5.38 16.77
N GLN A 130 12.06 -6.04 17.93
CA GLN A 130 11.69 -5.46 19.22
C GLN A 130 12.49 -4.20 19.56
N LEU A 131 13.79 -4.19 19.28
CA LEU A 131 14.66 -3.03 19.49
C LEU A 131 14.23 -1.83 18.63
N LEU A 132 13.94 -2.07 17.35
CA LEU A 132 13.49 -1.05 16.41
C LEU A 132 12.11 -0.49 16.78
N GLN A 133 11.19 -1.33 17.25
CA GLN A 133 9.88 -0.89 17.74
C GLN A 133 10.03 0.04 18.95
N HIS A 134 10.87 -0.34 19.93
CA HIS A 134 11.16 0.49 21.10
C HIS A 134 11.80 1.84 20.77
N PHE A 135 12.62 1.91 19.71
CA PHE A 135 13.16 3.18 19.20
C PHE A 135 12.09 4.06 18.55
N GLY A 136 11.15 3.46 17.82
CA GLY A 136 10.01 4.17 17.22
C GLY A 136 9.09 4.80 18.27
N ASP A 137 8.73 4.05 19.31
CA ASP A 137 7.83 4.47 20.39
C ASP A 137 8.36 5.70 21.14
N ARG A 138 9.67 5.73 21.44
CA ARG A 138 10.31 6.86 22.14
C ARG A 138 10.35 8.14 21.31
N ARG A 139 10.25 8.04 19.98
CA ARG A 139 10.28 9.20 19.08
C ARG A 139 8.88 9.65 18.62
N GLY A 140 7.82 8.99 19.08
CA GLY A 140 6.44 9.33 18.72
C GLY A 140 6.10 9.03 17.26
N ILE A 141 6.80 8.08 16.63
CA ILE A 141 6.49 7.62 15.27
C ILE A 141 5.44 6.51 15.40
N GLU A 142 4.20 6.75 14.97
CA GLU A 142 3.17 5.69 14.89
C GLU A 142 3.61 4.65 13.84
N ARG A 143 3.92 3.42 14.28
CA ARG A 143 4.36 2.31 13.43
C ARG A 143 3.37 1.15 13.49
N GLY A 144 3.02 0.60 12.33
CA GLY A 144 2.06 -0.51 12.22
C GLY A 144 2.61 -1.86 12.71
N GLU A 145 1.70 -2.76 13.10
CA GLU A 145 1.94 -4.02 13.82
C GLU A 145 2.79 -5.09 13.09
N THR A 146 3.26 -4.86 11.86
CA THR A 146 3.90 -5.91 11.05
C THR A 146 5.29 -5.53 10.53
N TYR A 147 6.22 -6.44 10.85
CA TYR A 147 7.55 -6.68 10.28
C TYR A 147 7.96 -5.79 9.10
N VAL A 148 8.97 -4.95 9.36
CA VAL A 148 9.60 -4.13 8.34
C VAL A 148 10.63 -4.98 7.60
N THR A 149 10.46 -5.14 6.28
CA THR A 149 11.45 -5.81 5.43
C THR A 149 12.25 -4.74 4.69
N PRO A 150 13.60 -4.81 4.64
CA PRO A 150 14.37 -3.86 3.85
C PRO A 150 14.09 -4.11 2.36
N THR A 151 13.52 -3.12 1.67
CA THR A 151 13.55 -3.09 0.21
C THR A 151 14.90 -2.54 -0.21
N ALA A 152 15.72 -3.39 -0.81
CA ALA A 152 16.88 -2.93 -1.56
C ALA A 152 16.35 -2.19 -2.81
N SER A 153 16.45 -0.85 -2.81
CA SER A 153 16.33 -0.07 -4.03
C SER A 153 17.62 -0.26 -4.82
N THR A 154 17.55 -0.98 -5.94
CA THR A 154 18.57 -0.96 -7.01
C THR A 154 18.19 0.10 -8.03
#